data_AF-A0A2V8HB40-F1
#
_entry.id   AF-A0A2V8HB40-F1
#
_cell.length_a   1.000
_cell.length_b   1.000
_cell.length_c   1.000
_cell.angle_alpha   90.00
_cell.angle_beta   90.00
_cell.angle_gamma   90.00
#
_symmetry.space_group_name_H-M   'P 1'
#
loop_
_entity.id
_entity.type
_entity.pdbx_description
1 polymer ?
#
loop_
_entity_poly.entity_id
_entity_poly.type
_entity_poly.pdbx_seq_one_letter_code
_entity_poly.pdbx_strand_id
1 'polypeptide(L)'
;MPVDLPALLDRVHYRFPSFLIDAVGEHEPGRRLTAFKNLTINEDFFQGHFPGAPVMPAVLTIEALTQLAAVLILEQRGVAPTARVSLRGVNDAKFRRQVLPGDRLTLEVALLRQRSRLAKVEAVAYVGAQRVAEAELLLAIEQGAADIDPTADVHPSARIGDGTVIGANVTIGPEVTIGRRCRIDASVVIDGWTEIGDETHIFPMASIGLAPQDLKYKGERTRLTIGRRNIIREFATINRGTAGGGGLTTIGDDNLLMAYVHVAHDCHVGSHTIFGPYAVLGGHVAVEDFTNISAGSAVHQFCRVGKYGFIGGYSIVTKDALPFGRTIGGRPARIFGVNTVGLSRRGVTPDTINQLKRAYRYLLHANTTHAIAQIEGDATLSSPEVQYLVDFIRTSQRGVILRKPTRRAEELVADE
;
A
#
# COMPACT_ATOMS: atom_id res chain seq x y z
N MET A 1 -18.96 15.74 12.20
CA MET A 1 -17.52 15.98 12.45
C MET A 1 -17.21 17.39 11.96
N PRO A 2 -16.33 18.15 12.63
CA PRO A 2 -15.95 19.47 12.13
C PRO A 2 -15.20 19.34 10.79
N VAL A 3 -15.49 20.24 9.85
CA VAL A 3 -14.84 20.30 8.53
C VAL A 3 -13.56 21.14 8.65
N ASP A 4 -12.41 20.58 8.30
CA ASP A 4 -11.12 21.31 8.26
C ASP A 4 -11.03 22.15 6.98
N LEU A 5 -11.63 23.34 7.04
CA LEU A 5 -11.76 24.21 5.88
C LEU A 5 -10.40 24.64 5.28
N PRO A 6 -9.37 25.07 6.07
CA PRO A 6 -8.06 25.40 5.53
C PRO A 6 -7.43 24.25 4.73
N ALA A 7 -7.38 23.04 5.28
CA ALA A 7 -6.77 21.89 4.61
C ALA A 7 -7.51 21.49 3.32
N LEU A 8 -8.83 21.66 3.28
CA LEU A 8 -9.64 21.35 2.09
C LEU A 8 -9.53 22.42 1.02
N LEU A 9 -9.44 23.69 1.39
CA LEU A 9 -9.28 24.81 0.47
C LEU A 9 -7.93 24.75 -0.28
N ASP A 10 -6.86 24.26 0.36
CA ASP A 10 -5.57 24.04 -0.29
C ASP A 10 -5.60 23.03 -1.45
N ARG A 11 -6.65 22.20 -1.51
CA ARG A 11 -6.88 21.16 -2.52
C ARG A 11 -7.76 21.63 -3.69
N VAL A 12 -8.28 22.85 -3.65
CA VAL A 12 -8.99 23.47 -4.77
C VAL A 12 -8.00 23.96 -5.82
N HIS A 13 -8.35 23.84 -7.11
CA HIS A 13 -7.44 24.14 -8.21
C HIS A 13 -7.07 25.63 -8.35
N TYR A 14 -7.88 26.54 -7.81
CA TYR A 14 -7.65 27.98 -7.90
C TYR A 14 -7.18 28.52 -6.54
N ARG A 15 -5.99 29.15 -6.52
CA ARG A 15 -5.38 29.74 -5.32
C ARG A 15 -5.53 31.26 -5.33
N PHE A 16 -5.30 31.84 -4.15
CA PHE A 16 -5.28 33.27 -3.80
C PHE A 16 -5.11 34.28 -4.96
N PRO A 17 -5.81 35.44 -4.89
CA PRO A 17 -6.63 35.89 -3.77
C PRO A 17 -8.11 35.63 -3.99
N SER A 18 -8.61 34.42 -3.75
CA SER A 18 -10.05 34.19 -3.86
C SER A 18 -10.51 33.02 -3.00
N PHE A 19 -10.23 32.99 -1.70
CA PHE A 19 -11.08 32.17 -0.82
C PHE A 19 -12.34 32.97 -0.52
N LEU A 20 -13.47 32.51 -1.04
CA LEU A 20 -14.74 33.22 -1.00
C LEU A 20 -15.71 32.61 0.01
N ILE A 21 -15.24 31.69 0.86
CA ILE A 21 -16.03 31.09 1.94
C ILE A 21 -15.41 31.50 3.27
N ASP A 22 -16.19 32.20 4.10
CA ASP A 22 -15.71 32.63 5.42
C ASP A 22 -15.91 31.54 6.48
N ALA A 23 -17.02 30.80 6.41
CA ALA A 23 -17.26 29.64 7.28
C ALA A 23 -18.35 28.71 6.73
N VAL A 24 -18.28 27.45 7.15
CA VAL A 24 -19.25 26.39 6.88
C VAL A 24 -20.37 26.43 7.91
N GLY A 25 -21.61 26.25 7.47
CA GLY A 25 -22.82 26.13 8.29
C GLY A 25 -23.23 24.67 8.49
N GLU A 26 -24.52 24.39 8.24
CA GLU A 26 -25.07 23.03 8.26
C GLU A 26 -24.36 22.12 7.26
N HIS A 27 -24.10 20.88 7.70
CA HIS A 27 -23.38 19.88 6.96
C HIS A 27 -24.05 18.50 7.09
N GLU A 28 -24.45 17.94 5.96
CA GLU A 28 -24.86 16.55 5.80
C GLU A 28 -23.82 15.81 4.92
N PRO A 29 -22.93 15.00 5.50
CA PRO A 29 -21.80 14.39 4.80
C PRO A 29 -22.18 13.69 3.50
N GLY A 30 -21.47 14.04 2.41
CA GLY A 30 -21.69 13.50 1.07
C GLY A 30 -23.03 13.86 0.41
N ARG A 31 -23.86 14.71 1.05
CA ARG A 31 -25.19 15.07 0.53
C ARG A 31 -25.37 16.57 0.38
N ARG A 32 -25.17 17.36 1.43
CA ARG A 32 -25.47 18.80 1.45
C ARG A 32 -24.49 19.56 2.32
N LEU A 33 -24.10 20.75 1.89
CA LEU A 33 -23.26 21.66 2.64
C LEU A 33 -23.76 23.09 2.49
N THR A 34 -23.74 23.84 3.58
CA THR A 34 -24.03 25.28 3.56
C THR A 34 -22.81 26.06 4.05
N ALA A 35 -22.68 27.30 3.61
CA ALA A 35 -21.63 28.20 4.04
C ALA A 35 -22.07 29.65 3.88
N PHE A 36 -21.23 30.60 4.27
CA PHE A 36 -21.47 32.00 3.98
C PHE A 36 -20.21 32.79 3.66
N LYS A 37 -20.42 33.90 2.95
CA LYS A 37 -19.45 34.96 2.68
C LYS A 37 -20.03 36.29 3.12
N ASN A 38 -19.35 36.97 4.03
CA ASN A 38 -19.65 38.35 4.35
C ASN A 38 -18.95 39.24 3.33
N LEU A 39 -19.71 40.18 2.75
CA LEU A 39 -19.20 41.05 1.71
C LEU A 39 -18.94 42.43 2.30
N THR A 40 -17.68 42.73 2.57
CA THR A 40 -17.29 44.05 3.04
C THR A 40 -17.03 44.97 1.84
N ILE A 41 -17.19 46.28 2.01
CA ILE A 41 -16.85 47.26 0.94
C ILE A 41 -15.36 47.22 0.55
N ASN A 42 -14.52 46.64 1.40
CA ASN A 42 -13.08 46.54 1.21
C ASN A 42 -12.66 45.34 0.34
N GLU A 43 -13.59 44.49 -0.10
CA GLU A 43 -13.24 43.42 -1.03
C GLU A 43 -12.71 44.00 -2.35
N ASP A 44 -11.57 43.49 -2.82
CA ASP A 44 -10.84 44.05 -3.98
C ASP A 44 -11.70 44.15 -5.24
N PHE A 45 -12.62 43.19 -5.43
CA PHE A 45 -13.51 43.16 -6.59
C PHE A 45 -14.54 44.29 -6.57
N PHE A 46 -14.86 44.91 -5.44
CA PHE A 46 -15.76 46.08 -5.42
C PHE A 46 -15.05 47.37 -5.86
N GLN A 47 -13.73 47.47 -5.71
CA GLN A 47 -12.97 48.69 -6.03
C GLN A 47 -12.80 48.94 -7.53
N GLY A 48 -13.08 47.95 -8.39
CA GLY A 48 -12.86 48.05 -9.84
C GLY A 48 -13.93 47.43 -10.74
N HIS A 49 -14.94 46.73 -10.22
CA HIS A 49 -15.90 46.04 -11.09
C HIS A 49 -16.85 46.99 -11.82
N PHE A 50 -17.41 47.99 -11.12
CA PHE A 50 -18.20 49.08 -11.71
C PHE A 50 -17.98 50.38 -10.92
N PRO A 51 -17.29 51.38 -11.50
CA PRO A 51 -17.09 52.68 -10.86
C PRO A 51 -18.44 53.31 -10.43
N GLY A 52 -18.59 53.57 -9.14
CA GLY A 52 -19.81 54.19 -8.57
C GLY A 52 -20.99 53.23 -8.34
N ALA A 53 -20.88 51.95 -8.67
CA ALA A 53 -21.94 50.96 -8.51
C ALA A 53 -21.38 49.60 -8.04
N PRO A 54 -20.86 49.50 -6.80
CA PRO A 54 -20.19 48.29 -6.33
C PRO A 54 -21.19 47.12 -6.27
N VAL A 55 -20.91 46.07 -7.04
CA VAL A 55 -21.68 44.81 -7.07
C VAL A 55 -20.71 43.64 -7.17
N MET A 56 -21.04 42.52 -6.54
CA MET A 56 -20.22 41.31 -6.61
C MET A 56 -20.41 40.71 -8.01
N PRO A 57 -19.32 40.46 -8.77
CA PRO A 57 -19.41 39.80 -10.05
C PRO A 57 -20.15 38.45 -9.95
N ALA A 58 -21.08 38.21 -10.88
CA ALA A 58 -21.83 36.97 -10.99
C ALA A 58 -20.91 35.72 -11.01
N VAL A 59 -19.76 35.83 -11.69
CA VAL A 59 -18.74 34.77 -11.75
C VAL A 59 -18.12 34.46 -10.39
N LEU A 60 -17.97 35.43 -9.50
CA LEU A 60 -17.45 35.19 -8.15
C LEU A 60 -18.51 34.53 -7.26
N THR A 61 -19.80 34.76 -7.51
CA THR A 61 -20.87 34.01 -6.84
C THR A 61 -20.83 32.53 -7.24
N ILE A 62 -20.62 32.24 -8.52
CA ILE A 62 -20.43 30.86 -9.01
C ILE A 62 -19.14 30.25 -8.46
N GLU A 63 -18.05 31.01 -8.37
CA GLU A 63 -16.79 30.56 -7.77
C GLU A 63 -16.97 30.18 -6.29
N ALA A 64 -17.67 31.01 -5.50
CA ALA A 64 -17.95 30.70 -4.10
C ALA A 64 -18.78 29.41 -3.95
N LEU A 65 -19.79 29.22 -4.81
CA LEU A 65 -20.56 27.97 -4.87
C LEU A 65 -19.70 26.77 -5.31
N THR A 66 -18.77 26.98 -6.23
CA THR A 66 -17.84 25.96 -6.72
C THR A 66 -16.87 25.52 -5.63
N GLN A 67 -16.33 26.46 -4.85
CA GLN A 67 -15.50 26.14 -3.69
C GLN A 67 -16.28 25.32 -2.67
N LEU A 68 -17.55 25.66 -2.41
CA LEU A 68 -18.36 24.93 -1.45
C LEU A 68 -18.67 23.51 -1.93
N ALA A 69 -18.98 23.37 -3.23
CA ALA A 69 -19.16 22.07 -3.87
C ALA A 69 -17.88 21.22 -3.81
N ALA A 70 -16.71 21.82 -4.03
CA ALA A 70 -15.42 21.15 -3.90
C ALA A 70 -15.18 20.66 -2.47
N VAL A 71 -15.47 21.47 -1.45
CA VAL A 71 -15.39 21.08 -0.03
C VAL A 71 -16.31 19.89 0.27
N LEU A 72 -17.58 19.94 -0.19
CA LEU A 72 -18.53 18.84 -0.03
C LEU A 72 -18.03 17.51 -0.65
N ILE A 73 -17.29 17.58 -1.76
CA ILE A 73 -16.72 16.41 -2.42
C ILE A 73 -15.46 15.91 -1.69
N LEU A 74 -14.52 16.81 -1.38
CA LEU A 74 -13.20 16.47 -0.83
C LEU A 74 -13.24 15.96 0.61
N GLU A 75 -14.31 16.26 1.36
CA GLU A 75 -14.55 15.77 2.72
C GLU A 75 -15.07 14.32 2.75
N GLN A 76 -15.60 13.80 1.63
CA GLN A 76 -16.16 12.45 1.58
C GLN A 76 -15.13 11.38 1.96
N ARG A 77 -15.59 10.38 2.71
CA ARG A 77 -14.78 9.19 3.02
C ARG A 77 -14.39 8.47 1.73
N GLY A 78 -13.10 8.12 1.63
CA GLY A 78 -12.55 7.38 0.49
C GLY A 78 -12.05 8.25 -0.66
N VAL A 79 -12.24 9.57 -0.60
CA VAL A 79 -11.53 10.49 -1.48
C VAL A 79 -10.07 10.56 -1.04
N ALA A 80 -9.15 10.36 -1.98
CA ALA A 80 -7.72 10.37 -1.69
C ALA A 80 -7.30 11.74 -1.10
N PRO A 81 -6.38 11.78 -0.12
CA PRO A 81 -5.87 13.06 0.43
C PRO A 81 -5.33 14.00 -0.65
N THR A 82 -4.69 13.41 -1.67
CA THR A 82 -4.13 14.12 -2.83
C THR A 82 -5.16 14.52 -3.88
N ALA A 83 -6.42 14.12 -3.74
CA ALA A 83 -7.44 14.44 -4.73
C ALA A 83 -7.67 15.96 -4.79
N ARG A 84 -7.83 16.46 -6.02
CA ARG A 84 -8.20 17.84 -6.31
C ARG A 84 -9.53 17.87 -7.04
N VAL A 85 -10.27 18.95 -6.88
CA VAL A 85 -11.54 19.17 -7.58
C VAL A 85 -11.41 20.39 -8.50
N SER A 86 -11.90 20.25 -9.73
CA SER A 86 -11.91 21.30 -10.75
C SER A 86 -13.31 21.48 -11.34
N LEU A 87 -13.73 22.73 -11.59
CA LEU A 87 -14.98 23.02 -12.28
C LEU A 87 -14.84 22.66 -13.76
N ARG A 88 -15.80 21.91 -14.30
CA ARG A 88 -15.85 21.50 -15.71
C ARG A 88 -17.01 22.11 -16.48
N GLY A 89 -18.10 22.46 -15.81
CA GLY A 89 -19.25 23.06 -16.44
C GLY A 89 -20.17 23.74 -15.44
N VAL A 90 -20.86 24.77 -15.93
CA VAL A 90 -21.91 25.51 -15.21
C VAL A 90 -23.14 25.48 -16.08
N ASN A 91 -24.19 24.81 -15.63
CA ASN A 91 -25.45 24.67 -16.35
C ASN A 91 -26.55 25.47 -15.64
N ASP A 92 -27.53 25.92 -16.41
CA ASP A 92 -28.76 26.56 -15.90
C ASP A 92 -28.52 27.72 -14.92
N ALA A 93 -27.40 28.43 -15.08
CA ALA A 93 -27.04 29.54 -14.20
C ALA A 93 -28.05 30.70 -14.35
N LYS A 94 -28.64 31.12 -13.23
CA LYS A 94 -29.55 32.26 -13.16
C LYS A 94 -29.12 33.21 -12.06
N PHE A 95 -29.04 34.49 -12.40
CA PHE A 95 -28.73 35.58 -11.47
C PHE A 95 -29.96 36.46 -11.33
N ARG A 96 -30.54 36.46 -10.14
CA ARG A 96 -31.87 37.03 -9.87
C ARG A 96 -31.81 38.41 -9.25
N ARG A 97 -30.73 38.73 -8.54
CA ARG A 97 -30.54 39.99 -7.84
C ARG A 97 -29.05 40.34 -7.75
N GLN A 98 -28.75 41.64 -7.75
CA GLN A 98 -27.42 42.14 -7.42
C GLN A 98 -27.06 41.85 -5.97
N VAL A 99 -25.79 41.49 -5.75
CA VAL A 99 -25.21 41.22 -4.45
C VAL A 99 -24.26 42.38 -4.13
N LEU A 100 -24.51 43.08 -3.03
CA LEU A 100 -23.93 44.39 -2.75
C LEU A 100 -22.99 44.35 -1.52
N PRO A 101 -22.11 45.35 -1.35
CA PRO A 101 -21.39 45.53 -0.09
C PRO A 101 -22.34 45.62 1.10
N GLY A 102 -22.00 44.93 2.18
CA GLY A 102 -22.81 44.78 3.39
C GLY A 102 -23.72 43.55 3.38
N ASP A 103 -23.92 42.90 2.24
CA ASP A 103 -24.68 41.65 2.18
C ASP A 103 -23.91 40.50 2.84
N ARG A 104 -24.68 39.55 3.40
CA ARG A 104 -24.19 38.22 3.73
C ARG A 104 -24.72 37.24 2.69
N LEU A 105 -23.82 36.71 1.89
CA LEU A 105 -24.12 35.71 0.87
C LEU A 105 -24.13 34.33 1.54
N THR A 106 -25.31 33.76 1.73
CA THR A 106 -25.48 32.38 2.19
C THR A 106 -25.42 31.45 0.97
N LEU A 107 -24.61 30.41 1.05
CA LEU A 107 -24.34 29.46 -0.02
C LEU A 107 -24.86 28.09 0.40
N GLU A 108 -25.55 27.40 -0.51
CA GLU A 108 -26.03 26.04 -0.30
C GLU A 108 -25.67 25.19 -1.52
N VAL A 109 -25.13 24.00 -1.28
CA VAL A 109 -24.85 23.01 -2.33
C VAL A 109 -25.37 21.64 -1.93
N ALA A 110 -25.88 20.89 -2.90
CA ALA A 110 -26.34 19.52 -2.74
C ALA A 110 -25.80 18.62 -3.85
N LEU A 111 -25.21 17.48 -3.47
CA LEU A 111 -24.72 16.49 -4.42
C LEU A 111 -25.91 15.76 -5.06
N LEU A 112 -26.15 16.01 -6.34
CA LEU A 112 -27.21 15.34 -7.10
C LEU A 112 -26.80 13.94 -7.51
N ARG A 113 -25.59 13.82 -8.06
CA ARG A 113 -25.07 12.54 -8.59
C ARG A 113 -23.56 12.57 -8.71
N GLN A 114 -22.93 11.46 -8.37
CA GLN A 114 -21.49 11.24 -8.57
C GLN A 114 -21.27 9.95 -9.35
N ARG A 115 -20.43 10.00 -10.39
CA ARG A 115 -20.00 8.83 -11.16
C ARG A 115 -18.50 8.89 -11.39
N SER A 116 -17.77 7.93 -10.84
CA SER A 116 -16.31 7.86 -10.96
C SER A 116 -15.66 9.20 -10.55
N ARG A 117 -15.07 9.92 -11.49
CA ARG A 117 -14.36 11.19 -11.31
C ARG A 117 -15.19 12.43 -11.66
N LEU A 118 -16.51 12.32 -11.81
CA LEU A 118 -17.39 13.46 -12.08
C LEU A 118 -18.51 13.55 -11.05
N ALA A 119 -18.73 14.75 -10.53
CA ALA A 119 -19.77 15.09 -9.58
C ALA A 119 -20.66 16.20 -10.15
N LYS A 120 -21.96 16.01 -10.01
CA LYS A 120 -23.00 16.95 -10.40
C LYS A 120 -23.64 17.50 -9.13
N VAL A 121 -23.60 18.81 -8.96
CA VAL A 121 -23.97 19.50 -7.72
C VAL A 121 -24.98 20.60 -8.03
N GLU A 122 -26.10 20.61 -7.33
CA GLU A 122 -27.02 21.74 -7.31
C GLU A 122 -26.46 22.81 -6.38
N ALA A 123 -26.48 24.07 -6.80
CA ALA A 123 -25.86 25.16 -6.07
C ALA A 123 -26.76 26.40 -6.07
N VAL A 124 -27.00 26.98 -4.89
CA VAL A 124 -27.88 28.14 -4.71
C VAL A 124 -27.25 29.13 -3.73
N ALA A 125 -27.34 30.41 -4.06
CA ALA A 125 -26.89 31.50 -3.20
C ALA A 125 -28.07 32.42 -2.81
N TYR A 126 -28.03 32.93 -1.58
CA TYR A 126 -29.07 33.77 -0.99
C TYR A 126 -28.48 35.03 -0.33
N VAL A 127 -29.29 36.08 -0.27
CA VAL A 127 -29.12 37.23 0.62
C VAL A 127 -30.39 37.36 1.45
N GLY A 128 -30.28 37.13 2.76
CA GLY A 128 -31.44 36.91 3.61
C GLY A 128 -32.26 35.70 3.12
N ALA A 129 -33.57 35.87 2.95
CA ALA A 129 -34.47 34.82 2.44
C ALA A 129 -34.57 34.77 0.90
N GLN A 130 -33.90 35.69 0.18
CA GLN A 130 -34.06 35.82 -1.26
C GLN A 130 -32.94 35.09 -2.01
N ARG A 131 -33.31 34.27 -3.00
CA ARG A 131 -32.35 33.67 -3.94
C ARG A 131 -31.75 34.74 -4.83
N VAL A 132 -30.41 34.82 -4.85
CA VAL A 132 -29.67 35.76 -5.69
C VAL A 132 -28.99 35.07 -6.87
N ALA A 133 -28.58 33.81 -6.71
CA ALA A 133 -28.06 32.99 -7.82
C ALA A 133 -28.43 31.50 -7.64
N GLU A 134 -28.57 30.79 -8.75
CA GLU A 134 -28.67 29.33 -8.77
C GLU A 134 -27.94 28.79 -10.01
N ALA A 135 -27.32 27.63 -9.88
CA ALA A 135 -26.66 26.93 -10.97
C ALA A 135 -26.55 25.43 -10.67
N GLU A 136 -26.31 24.66 -11.72
CA GLU A 136 -25.91 23.28 -11.63
C GLU A 136 -24.44 23.17 -12.03
N LEU A 137 -23.61 22.72 -11.10
CA LEU A 137 -22.16 22.62 -11.27
C LEU A 137 -21.76 21.19 -11.64
N LEU A 138 -20.94 21.07 -12.68
CA LEU A 138 -20.25 19.83 -13.02
C LEU A 138 -18.79 19.95 -12.59
N LEU A 139 -18.36 19.12 -11.65
CA LEU A 139 -17.01 19.11 -11.12
C LEU A 139 -16.29 17.80 -11.47
N ALA A 140 -15.00 17.87 -11.78
CA ALA A 140 -14.12 16.71 -11.92
C ALA A 140 -13.28 16.51 -10.66
N ILE A 141 -13.09 15.24 -10.30
CA ILE A 141 -12.23 14.79 -9.20
C ILE A 141 -10.99 14.17 -9.83
N GLU A 142 -9.86 14.84 -9.69
CA GLU A 142 -8.58 14.42 -10.23
C GLU A 142 -7.69 13.91 -9.12
N GLN A 143 -6.82 12.94 -9.42
CA GLN A 143 -5.70 12.67 -8.52
C GLN A 143 -4.68 13.79 -8.70
N GLY A 144 -4.34 14.47 -7.61
CA GLY A 144 -3.23 15.39 -7.61
C GLY A 144 -1.89 14.66 -7.74
N ALA A 145 -0.84 15.46 -7.91
CA ALA A 145 0.54 15.03 -7.79
C ALA A 145 0.80 14.40 -6.40
N ALA A 146 2.03 13.94 -6.18
CA ALA A 146 2.45 13.50 -4.86
C ALA A 146 2.22 14.61 -3.80
N ASP A 147 1.76 14.20 -2.62
CA ASP A 147 1.63 15.05 -1.44
C ASP A 147 2.79 14.73 -0.51
N ILE A 148 3.66 15.71 -0.29
CA ILE A 148 4.92 15.55 0.41
C ILE A 148 4.90 16.49 1.61
N ASP A 149 4.97 15.91 2.81
CA ASP A 149 5.05 16.67 4.05
C ASP A 149 6.27 17.63 4.01
N PRO A 150 6.12 18.90 4.43
CA PRO A 150 7.21 19.88 4.38
C PRO A 150 8.46 19.51 5.18
N THR A 151 8.35 18.58 6.12
CA THR A 151 9.48 18.08 6.93
C THR A 151 10.17 16.86 6.31
N ALA A 152 9.66 16.32 5.20
CA ALA A 152 10.32 15.24 4.49
C ALA A 152 11.54 15.77 3.70
N ASP A 153 12.64 15.04 3.77
CA ASP A 153 13.85 15.27 2.98
C ASP A 153 13.83 14.35 1.75
N VAL A 154 13.32 14.89 0.63
CA VAL A 154 13.22 14.16 -0.64
C VAL A 154 14.25 14.71 -1.61
N HIS A 155 15.22 13.90 -2.00
CA HIS A 155 16.24 14.32 -2.94
C HIS A 155 15.61 14.74 -4.28
N PRO A 156 16.04 15.86 -4.92
CA PRO A 156 15.42 16.37 -6.15
C PRO A 156 15.38 15.44 -7.36
N SER A 157 16.26 14.43 -7.40
CA SER A 157 16.30 13.42 -8.47
C SER A 157 15.42 12.20 -8.21
N ALA A 158 14.84 12.08 -7.01
CA ALA A 158 13.90 11.02 -6.70
C ALA A 158 12.64 11.17 -7.55
N ARG A 159 12.04 10.05 -7.94
CA ARG A 159 10.82 10.03 -8.75
C ARG A 159 9.66 9.51 -7.93
N ILE A 160 8.65 10.35 -7.71
CA ILE A 160 7.47 10.02 -6.91
C ILE A 160 6.24 10.03 -7.80
N GLY A 161 5.51 8.90 -7.84
CA GLY A 161 4.32 8.75 -8.67
C GLY A 161 3.10 9.52 -8.15
N ASP A 162 2.18 9.83 -9.05
CA ASP A 162 0.94 10.57 -8.75
C ASP A 162 0.13 9.94 -7.61
N GLY A 163 -0.45 10.81 -6.79
CA GLY A 163 -1.28 10.44 -5.66
C GLY A 163 -0.55 9.76 -4.49
N THR A 164 0.78 9.62 -4.56
CA THR A 164 1.59 9.11 -3.45
C THR A 164 1.66 10.14 -2.32
N VAL A 165 1.57 9.67 -1.08
CA VAL A 165 1.68 10.50 0.12
C VAL A 165 2.99 10.16 0.85
N ILE A 166 3.81 11.18 1.10
CA ILE A 166 5.05 11.11 1.86
C ILE A 166 4.85 11.85 3.18
N GLY A 167 4.93 11.13 4.30
CA GLY A 167 4.71 11.66 5.64
C GLY A 167 5.90 12.42 6.22
N ALA A 168 5.69 12.97 7.42
CA ALA A 168 6.68 13.80 8.12
C ALA A 168 8.01 13.07 8.38
N ASN A 169 9.12 13.82 8.28
CA ASN A 169 10.48 13.35 8.57
C ASN A 169 10.91 12.11 7.76
N VAL A 170 10.29 11.83 6.62
CA VAL A 170 10.74 10.79 5.69
C VAL A 170 12.01 11.25 4.98
N THR A 171 12.96 10.35 4.75
CA THR A 171 14.15 10.60 3.92
C THR A 171 14.12 9.74 2.67
N ILE A 172 14.23 10.36 1.49
CA ILE A 172 14.26 9.69 0.18
C ILE A 172 15.52 10.07 -0.59
N GLY A 173 16.36 9.07 -0.90
CA GLY A 173 17.62 9.23 -1.60
C GLY A 173 17.51 9.50 -3.12
N PRO A 174 18.65 9.82 -3.77
CA PRO A 174 18.70 10.31 -5.15
C PRO A 174 18.28 9.31 -6.23
N GLU A 175 18.43 8.01 -5.97
CA GLU A 175 18.17 6.93 -6.95
C GLU A 175 16.86 6.18 -6.68
N VAL A 176 15.98 6.78 -5.88
CA VAL A 176 14.72 6.17 -5.48
C VAL A 176 13.63 6.49 -6.51
N THR A 177 12.86 5.46 -6.88
CA THR A 177 11.60 5.59 -7.62
C THR A 177 10.47 4.95 -6.84
N ILE A 178 9.44 5.74 -6.54
CA ILE A 178 8.22 5.30 -5.87
C ILE A 178 7.07 5.41 -6.87
N GLY A 179 6.29 4.34 -6.99
CA GLY A 179 5.12 4.25 -7.84
C GLY A 179 3.99 5.19 -7.40
N ARG A 180 2.83 5.01 -8.03
CA ARG A 180 1.63 5.83 -7.79
C ARG A 180 0.87 5.36 -6.56
N ARG A 181 0.16 6.28 -5.90
CA ARG A 181 -0.75 5.99 -4.78
C ARG A 181 -0.09 5.21 -3.64
N CYS A 182 1.22 5.33 -3.49
CA CYS A 182 1.93 4.76 -2.36
C CYS A 182 1.66 5.60 -1.11
N ARG A 183 1.85 5.00 0.06
CA ARG A 183 1.80 5.69 1.33
C ARG A 183 3.07 5.41 2.10
N ILE A 184 3.87 6.44 2.33
CA ILE A 184 5.12 6.36 3.07
C ILE A 184 4.91 7.12 4.37
N ASP A 185 4.70 6.40 5.47
CA ASP A 185 4.42 7.01 6.77
C ASP A 185 5.70 7.62 7.39
N ALA A 186 5.51 8.35 8.49
CA ALA A 186 6.53 9.19 9.09
C ALA A 186 7.85 8.45 9.43
N SER A 187 8.97 9.14 9.26
CA SER A 187 10.31 8.65 9.64
C SER A 187 10.77 7.37 8.93
N VAL A 188 10.20 7.06 7.77
CA VAL A 188 10.75 6.02 6.88
C VAL A 188 12.01 6.55 6.18
N VAL A 189 13.01 5.69 6.03
CA VAL A 189 14.20 5.98 5.22
C VAL A 189 14.21 5.07 4.00
N ILE A 190 14.27 5.66 2.81
CA ILE A 190 14.37 4.96 1.53
C ILE A 190 15.59 5.50 0.78
N ASP A 191 16.58 4.67 0.50
CA ASP A 191 17.80 5.09 -0.20
C ASP A 191 18.34 3.98 -1.10
N GLY A 192 19.49 4.22 -1.73
CA GLY A 192 20.07 3.35 -2.72
C GLY A 192 19.27 3.34 -4.03
N TRP A 193 19.73 2.51 -4.97
CA TRP A 193 18.99 2.29 -6.21
C TRP A 193 17.78 1.41 -5.94
N THR A 194 16.66 2.06 -5.60
CA THR A 194 15.47 1.39 -5.06
C THR A 194 14.25 1.76 -5.88
N GLU A 195 13.50 0.74 -6.30
CA GLU A 195 12.24 0.91 -7.02
C GLU A 195 11.11 0.25 -6.22
N ILE A 196 10.01 0.98 -6.04
CA ILE A 196 8.84 0.56 -5.27
C ILE A 196 7.60 0.70 -6.15
N GLY A 197 6.85 -0.38 -6.33
CA GLY A 197 5.64 -0.40 -7.17
C GLY A 197 4.44 0.29 -6.51
N ASP A 198 3.44 0.59 -7.36
CA ASP A 198 2.20 1.28 -7.01
C ASP A 198 1.49 0.73 -5.77
N GLU A 199 0.76 1.60 -5.06
CA GLU A 199 -0.15 1.23 -3.96
C GLU A 199 0.53 0.49 -2.79
N THR A 200 1.86 0.60 -2.68
CA THR A 200 2.61 0.07 -1.54
C THR A 200 2.48 1.01 -0.34
N HIS A 201 2.25 0.44 0.84
CA HIS A 201 2.20 1.16 2.11
C HIS A 201 3.36 0.75 3.00
N ILE A 202 4.20 1.72 3.34
CA ILE A 202 5.35 1.57 4.25
C ILE A 202 5.07 2.34 5.53
N PHE A 203 5.09 1.62 6.66
CA PHE A 203 4.79 2.12 7.99
C PHE A 203 6.02 2.75 8.66
N PRO A 204 5.83 3.50 9.77
CA PRO A 204 6.90 4.29 10.37
C PRO A 204 8.18 3.54 10.71
N MET A 205 9.30 4.24 10.63
CA MET A 205 10.63 3.76 11.06
C MET A 205 11.16 2.55 10.28
N ALA A 206 10.58 2.24 9.11
CA ALA A 206 11.14 1.23 8.21
C ALA A 206 12.37 1.78 7.46
N SER A 207 13.30 0.89 7.13
CA SER A 207 14.54 1.21 6.44
C SER A 207 14.67 0.36 5.17
N ILE A 208 14.61 1.02 4.02
CA ILE A 208 14.39 0.37 2.72
C ILE A 208 15.50 0.76 1.75
N GLY A 209 16.16 -0.25 1.16
CA GLY A 209 17.17 -0.05 0.12
C GLY A 209 18.57 0.32 0.61
N LEU A 210 18.77 0.42 1.94
CA LEU A 210 20.08 0.67 2.54
C LEU A 210 21.09 -0.44 2.20
N ALA A 211 22.37 -0.07 2.32
CA ALA A 211 23.51 -0.95 2.11
C ALA A 211 23.36 -2.30 2.84
N PRO A 212 23.79 -3.41 2.20
CA PRO A 212 23.76 -4.73 2.81
C PRO A 212 24.74 -4.82 3.98
N GLN A 213 24.45 -5.72 4.93
CA GLN A 213 25.30 -5.99 6.09
C GLN A 213 26.41 -7.02 5.83
N ASP A 214 26.64 -7.37 4.55
CA ASP A 214 27.74 -8.25 4.15
C ASP A 214 29.07 -7.49 4.24
N LEU A 215 30.04 -8.03 4.99
CA LEU A 215 31.39 -7.45 5.15
C LEU A 215 32.16 -7.33 3.82
N LYS A 216 31.76 -8.09 2.80
CA LYS A 216 32.33 -8.04 1.45
C LYS A 216 31.83 -6.85 0.65
N TYR A 217 30.69 -6.26 1.00
CA TYR A 217 30.18 -5.06 0.33
C TYR A 217 31.16 -3.89 0.51
N LYS A 218 31.52 -3.24 -0.60
CA LYS A 218 32.47 -2.11 -0.64
C LYS A 218 31.85 -0.84 -1.22
N GLY A 219 30.51 -0.75 -1.21
CA GLY A 219 29.81 0.39 -1.80
C GLY A 219 29.50 0.21 -3.28
N GLU A 220 29.61 -1.01 -3.83
CA GLU A 220 29.21 -1.28 -5.20
C GLU A 220 27.76 -0.87 -5.47
N ARG A 221 27.47 -0.46 -6.71
CA ARG A 221 26.12 -0.06 -7.12
C ARG A 221 25.22 -1.30 -7.30
N THR A 222 24.30 -1.50 -6.36
CA THR A 222 23.36 -2.63 -6.30
C THR A 222 21.94 -2.11 -6.05
N ARG A 223 20.95 -2.95 -6.32
CA ARG A 223 19.55 -2.56 -6.49
C ARG A 223 18.62 -3.29 -5.52
N LEU A 224 17.52 -2.63 -5.21
CA LEU A 224 16.31 -3.20 -4.61
C LEU A 224 15.12 -2.95 -5.54
N THR A 225 14.26 -3.94 -5.73
CA THR A 225 12.98 -3.78 -6.44
C THR A 225 11.87 -4.41 -5.63
N ILE A 226 10.85 -3.62 -5.30
CA ILE A 226 9.65 -4.02 -4.58
C ILE A 226 8.47 -3.83 -5.53
N GLY A 227 7.62 -4.84 -5.65
CA GLY A 227 6.40 -4.79 -6.45
C GLY A 227 5.32 -3.89 -5.87
N ARG A 228 4.08 -4.12 -6.30
CA ARG A 228 2.91 -3.28 -5.95
C ARG A 228 2.09 -3.86 -4.79
N ARG A 229 1.32 -3.00 -4.14
CA ARG A 229 0.36 -3.37 -3.06
C ARG A 229 0.98 -4.14 -1.90
N ASN A 230 2.26 -3.89 -1.61
CA ASN A 230 2.90 -4.44 -0.44
C ASN A 230 2.53 -3.64 0.81
N ILE A 231 2.42 -4.32 1.95
CA ILE A 231 2.29 -3.71 3.26
C ILE A 231 3.55 -4.02 4.05
N ILE A 232 4.37 -3.00 4.29
CA ILE A 232 5.64 -3.11 4.99
C ILE A 232 5.50 -2.38 6.32
N ARG A 233 5.49 -3.15 7.41
CA ARG A 233 5.20 -2.66 8.77
C ARG A 233 6.43 -2.03 9.44
N GLU A 234 6.20 -1.53 10.63
CA GLU A 234 7.10 -0.72 11.43
C GLU A 234 8.45 -1.43 11.64
N PHE A 235 9.54 -0.66 11.59
CA PHE A 235 10.91 -1.16 11.83
C PHE A 235 11.36 -2.30 10.91
N ALA A 236 10.67 -2.55 9.79
CA ALA A 236 11.15 -3.48 8.79
C ALA A 236 12.45 -2.98 8.15
N THR A 237 13.35 -3.90 7.83
CA THR A 237 14.62 -3.60 7.17
C THR A 237 14.78 -4.43 5.91
N ILE A 238 15.04 -3.78 4.78
CA ILE A 238 15.16 -4.45 3.48
C ILE A 238 16.41 -3.90 2.79
N ASN A 239 17.41 -4.75 2.60
CA ASN A 239 18.67 -4.35 1.99
C ASN A 239 18.68 -4.59 0.49
N ARG A 240 19.47 -3.79 -0.22
CA ARG A 240 19.86 -4.04 -1.62
C ARG A 240 20.81 -5.23 -1.72
N GLY A 241 21.03 -5.72 -2.94
CA GLY A 241 21.93 -6.85 -3.19
C GLY A 241 23.42 -6.54 -3.00
N THR A 242 24.26 -7.52 -3.32
CA THR A 242 25.73 -7.42 -3.35
C THR A 242 26.27 -7.78 -4.73
N ALA A 243 27.44 -7.27 -5.14
CA ALA A 243 28.02 -7.63 -6.44
C ALA A 243 28.20 -9.15 -6.61
N GLY A 244 28.56 -9.86 -5.53
CA GLY A 244 28.73 -11.31 -5.53
C GLY A 244 27.42 -12.12 -5.58
N GLY A 245 26.29 -11.49 -5.23
CA GLY A 245 24.97 -12.14 -5.16
C GLY A 245 24.06 -11.87 -6.34
N GLY A 246 24.54 -11.17 -7.37
CA GLY A 246 23.74 -10.72 -8.51
C GLY A 246 23.29 -9.27 -8.43
N GLY A 247 23.59 -8.58 -7.32
CA GLY A 247 23.43 -7.14 -7.16
C GLY A 247 21.98 -6.69 -7.04
N LEU A 248 21.05 -7.60 -6.76
CA LEU A 248 19.62 -7.33 -6.77
C LEU A 248 18.90 -8.10 -5.66
N THR A 249 18.15 -7.37 -4.84
CA THR A 249 17.10 -7.94 -3.98
C THR A 249 15.73 -7.65 -4.59
N THR A 250 14.84 -8.65 -4.63
CA THR A 250 13.51 -8.51 -5.22
C THR A 250 12.41 -8.93 -4.26
N ILE A 251 11.32 -8.17 -4.23
CA ILE A 251 10.06 -8.52 -3.56
C ILE A 251 8.93 -8.35 -4.57
N GLY A 252 8.06 -9.36 -4.71
CA GLY A 252 6.92 -9.32 -5.61
C GLY A 252 5.76 -8.44 -5.12
N ASP A 253 4.54 -8.87 -5.43
CA ASP A 253 3.32 -8.10 -5.19
C ASP A 253 2.52 -8.62 -3.99
N ASP A 254 1.65 -7.77 -3.43
CA ASP A 254 0.60 -8.19 -2.48
C ASP A 254 1.13 -8.92 -1.22
N ASN A 255 2.34 -8.57 -0.76
CA ASN A 255 2.93 -9.16 0.43
C ASN A 255 2.60 -8.37 1.71
N LEU A 256 2.58 -9.07 2.84
CA LEU A 256 2.53 -8.48 4.17
C LEU A 256 3.82 -8.80 4.93
N LEU A 257 4.64 -7.78 5.16
CA LEU A 257 5.84 -7.85 5.99
C LEU A 257 5.52 -7.18 7.32
N MET A 258 5.31 -7.96 8.38
CA MET A 258 4.97 -7.42 9.71
C MET A 258 6.17 -6.76 10.40
N ALA A 259 5.94 -6.19 11.58
CA ALA A 259 6.92 -5.35 12.25
C ALA A 259 8.23 -6.11 12.52
N TYR A 260 9.36 -5.41 12.40
CA TYR A 260 10.71 -5.98 12.60
C TYR A 260 11.11 -7.10 11.64
N VAL A 261 10.42 -7.26 10.50
CA VAL A 261 10.88 -8.18 9.46
C VAL A 261 12.21 -7.70 8.88
N HIS A 262 13.14 -8.63 8.68
CA HIS A 262 14.40 -8.37 8.01
C HIS A 262 14.50 -9.19 6.72
N VAL A 263 14.74 -8.49 5.60
CA VAL A 263 15.09 -9.07 4.31
C VAL A 263 16.51 -8.67 3.98
N ALA A 264 17.44 -9.61 4.12
CA ALA A 264 18.84 -9.39 3.80
C ALA A 264 19.08 -9.25 2.29
N HIS A 265 20.33 -9.00 1.95
CA HIS A 265 20.79 -8.85 0.58
C HIS A 265 20.54 -10.08 -0.30
N ASP A 266 20.31 -9.81 -1.58
CA ASP A 266 20.17 -10.80 -2.66
C ASP A 266 19.01 -11.79 -2.43
N CYS A 267 18.04 -11.43 -1.59
CA CYS A 267 16.84 -12.22 -1.41
C CYS A 267 15.89 -12.07 -2.61
N HIS A 268 15.16 -13.14 -2.89
CA HIS A 268 14.10 -13.16 -3.90
C HIS A 268 12.79 -13.61 -3.26
N VAL A 269 11.93 -12.65 -2.94
CA VAL A 269 10.59 -12.89 -2.39
C VAL A 269 9.55 -12.76 -3.49
N GLY A 270 8.67 -13.75 -3.59
CA GLY A 270 7.54 -13.78 -4.51
C GLY A 270 6.39 -12.86 -4.10
N SER A 271 5.18 -13.27 -4.46
CA SER A 271 3.93 -12.52 -4.22
C SER A 271 3.00 -13.22 -3.25
N HIS A 272 2.09 -12.48 -2.62
CA HIS A 272 1.11 -12.99 -1.64
C HIS A 272 1.73 -13.73 -0.45
N THR A 273 2.96 -13.36 -0.09
CA THR A 273 3.68 -13.90 1.06
C THR A 273 3.33 -13.13 2.33
N ILE A 274 3.42 -13.81 3.47
CA ILE A 274 3.17 -13.21 4.79
C ILE A 274 4.36 -13.51 5.70
N PHE A 275 4.96 -12.46 6.23
CA PHE A 275 6.01 -12.54 7.24
C PHE A 275 5.44 -12.04 8.56
N GLY A 276 5.41 -12.90 9.57
CA GLY A 276 5.07 -12.53 10.95
C GLY A 276 6.14 -11.64 11.57
N PRO A 277 5.85 -10.99 12.71
CA PRO A 277 6.78 -10.07 13.33
C PRO A 277 8.11 -10.77 13.67
N TYR A 278 9.23 -10.06 13.50
CA TYR A 278 10.58 -10.62 13.70
C TYR A 278 10.95 -11.81 12.80
N ALA A 279 10.28 -12.01 11.66
CA ALA A 279 10.77 -12.96 10.67
C ALA A 279 12.03 -12.43 9.99
N VAL A 280 13.08 -13.27 9.91
CA VAL A 280 14.41 -12.87 9.42
C VAL A 280 14.82 -13.76 8.25
N LEU A 281 15.20 -13.14 7.14
CA LEU A 281 15.85 -13.80 6.01
C LEU A 281 17.34 -13.46 6.02
N GLY A 282 18.20 -14.48 6.02
CA GLY A 282 19.62 -14.31 5.71
C GLY A 282 19.85 -14.02 4.23
N GLY A 283 21.10 -13.71 3.85
CA GLY A 283 21.44 -13.37 2.46
C GLY A 283 21.09 -14.47 1.45
N HIS A 284 20.73 -14.10 0.23
CA HIS A 284 20.44 -15.03 -0.87
C HIS A 284 19.26 -15.99 -0.63
N VAL A 285 18.33 -15.66 0.25
CA VAL A 285 17.16 -16.51 0.51
C VAL A 285 16.12 -16.31 -0.58
N ALA A 286 15.57 -17.41 -1.09
CA ALA A 286 14.43 -17.40 -2.01
C ALA A 286 13.16 -17.83 -1.28
N VAL A 287 12.12 -17.00 -1.35
CA VAL A 287 10.80 -17.25 -0.76
C VAL A 287 9.77 -17.16 -1.87
N GLU A 288 9.14 -18.26 -2.20
CA GLU A 288 8.18 -18.28 -3.31
C GLU A 288 6.78 -17.82 -2.90
N ASP A 289 5.91 -17.69 -3.90
CA ASP A 289 4.57 -17.18 -3.75
C ASP A 289 3.75 -17.91 -2.68
N PHE A 290 2.83 -17.16 -2.07
CA PHE A 290 1.84 -17.70 -1.13
C PHE A 290 2.41 -18.34 0.13
N THR A 291 3.70 -18.19 0.40
CA THR A 291 4.35 -18.69 1.61
C THR A 291 3.95 -17.89 2.84
N ASN A 292 4.02 -18.54 4.01
CA ASN A 292 3.89 -17.86 5.30
C ASN A 292 5.11 -18.18 6.16
N ILE A 293 5.79 -17.15 6.66
CA ILE A 293 6.88 -17.27 7.61
C ILE A 293 6.43 -16.64 8.91
N SER A 294 6.04 -17.47 9.87
CA SER A 294 5.43 -17.00 11.12
C SER A 294 6.43 -16.29 12.04
N ALA A 295 5.89 -15.59 13.03
CA ALA A 295 6.63 -14.73 13.94
C ALA A 295 7.88 -15.37 14.55
N GLY A 296 8.96 -14.59 14.66
CA GLY A 296 10.23 -15.00 15.27
C GLY A 296 11.00 -16.09 14.53
N SER A 297 10.61 -16.43 13.29
CA SER A 297 11.29 -17.46 12.51
C SER A 297 12.46 -16.89 11.71
N ALA A 298 13.48 -17.72 11.48
CA ALA A 298 14.64 -17.34 10.70
C ALA A 298 14.89 -18.32 9.54
N VAL A 299 15.27 -17.79 8.38
CA VAL A 299 15.70 -18.56 7.21
C VAL A 299 17.16 -18.28 6.95
N HIS A 300 17.99 -19.32 7.07
CA HIS A 300 19.44 -19.21 6.91
C HIS A 300 19.81 -18.90 5.45
N GLN A 301 20.93 -18.20 5.25
CA GLN A 301 21.41 -17.81 3.92
C GLN A 301 21.42 -18.97 2.90
N PHE A 302 21.09 -18.65 1.65
CA PHE A 302 20.95 -19.57 0.51
C PHE A 302 19.84 -20.62 0.62
N CYS A 303 19.02 -20.62 1.67
CA CYS A 303 17.88 -21.54 1.75
C CYS A 303 16.71 -21.05 0.89
N ARG A 304 15.87 -22.00 0.48
CA ARG A 304 14.62 -21.73 -0.24
C ARG A 304 13.40 -22.11 0.60
N VAL A 305 12.33 -21.33 0.48
CA VAL A 305 11.00 -21.66 1.00
C VAL A 305 10.05 -21.79 -0.19
N GLY A 306 9.69 -23.02 -0.52
CA GLY A 306 8.87 -23.31 -1.69
C GLY A 306 7.42 -22.84 -1.56
N LYS A 307 6.75 -22.60 -2.71
CA LYS A 307 5.41 -22.00 -2.77
C LYS A 307 4.40 -22.69 -1.86
N TYR A 308 3.49 -21.91 -1.29
CA TYR A 308 2.50 -22.37 -0.30
C TYR A 308 3.09 -23.01 0.98
N GLY A 309 4.41 -22.96 1.17
CA GLY A 309 5.08 -23.40 2.38
C GLY A 309 4.63 -22.58 3.60
N PHE A 310 4.56 -23.25 4.75
CA PHE A 310 4.23 -22.64 6.03
C PHE A 310 5.36 -22.90 7.01
N ILE A 311 6.05 -21.85 7.43
CA ILE A 311 7.04 -21.91 8.50
C ILE A 311 6.34 -21.51 9.80
N GLY A 312 6.27 -22.43 10.76
CA GLY A 312 5.65 -22.18 12.07
C GLY A 312 6.48 -21.21 12.91
N GLY A 313 5.87 -20.57 13.91
CA GLY A 313 6.54 -19.55 14.72
C GLY A 313 7.81 -20.07 15.41
N TYR A 314 8.78 -19.18 15.60
CA TYR A 314 10.08 -19.46 16.23
C TYR A 314 10.85 -20.62 15.57
N SER A 315 10.68 -20.82 14.27
CA SER A 315 11.39 -21.90 13.56
C SER A 315 12.71 -21.43 12.94
N ILE A 316 13.70 -22.32 12.86
CA ILE A 316 15.02 -22.01 12.26
C ILE A 316 15.25 -22.92 11.04
N VAL A 317 15.03 -22.36 9.86
CA VAL A 317 15.17 -23.03 8.56
C VAL A 317 16.64 -22.99 8.13
N THR A 318 17.35 -24.12 8.20
CA THR A 318 18.79 -24.25 7.86
C THR A 318 19.06 -24.99 6.54
N LYS A 319 17.99 -25.54 5.95
CA LYS A 319 17.91 -26.25 4.68
C LYS A 319 16.60 -25.85 3.99
N ASP A 320 16.41 -26.22 2.73
CA ASP A 320 15.22 -25.80 1.98
C ASP A 320 13.93 -26.33 2.62
N ALA A 321 12.97 -25.43 2.86
CA ALA A 321 11.63 -25.77 3.33
C ALA A 321 10.74 -26.12 2.12
N LEU A 322 10.15 -27.32 2.16
CA LEU A 322 9.46 -27.86 1.00
C LEU A 322 8.16 -27.10 0.66
N PRO A 323 7.83 -26.98 -0.63
CA PRO A 323 6.59 -26.37 -1.09
C PRO A 323 5.36 -27.12 -0.59
N PHE A 324 4.27 -26.39 -0.33
CA PHE A 324 3.02 -26.92 0.19
C PHE A 324 3.13 -27.55 1.59
N GLY A 325 4.31 -27.57 2.22
CA GLY A 325 4.59 -28.23 3.48
C GLY A 325 4.52 -27.30 4.68
N ARG A 326 4.40 -27.89 5.87
CA ARG A 326 4.52 -27.18 7.16
C ARG A 326 5.86 -27.50 7.79
N THR A 327 6.75 -26.53 7.88
CA THR A 327 8.06 -26.66 8.52
C THR A 327 8.02 -25.96 9.86
N ILE A 328 8.29 -26.67 10.95
CA ILE A 328 8.16 -26.16 12.32
C ILE A 328 9.34 -26.64 13.17
N GLY A 329 9.81 -25.78 14.08
CA GLY A 329 10.80 -26.11 15.12
C GLY A 329 12.12 -25.36 14.96
N GLY A 330 12.91 -25.34 16.04
CA GLY A 330 14.19 -24.63 16.11
C GLY A 330 15.32 -25.28 15.31
N ARG A 331 16.39 -25.73 15.97
CA ARG A 331 17.54 -26.36 15.31
C ARG A 331 17.64 -27.84 15.75
N PRO A 332 17.07 -28.82 15.00
CA PRO A 332 16.57 -28.71 13.63
C PRO A 332 15.05 -28.49 13.49
N ALA A 333 14.66 -27.65 12.54
CA ALA A 333 13.30 -27.57 12.02
C ALA A 333 12.92 -28.87 11.30
N ARG A 334 11.63 -29.22 11.32
CA ARG A 334 11.11 -30.47 10.75
C ARG A 334 9.84 -30.22 9.96
N ILE A 335 9.52 -31.16 9.07
CA ILE A 335 8.31 -31.10 8.26
C ILE A 335 7.17 -31.92 8.89
N PHE A 336 6.00 -31.30 9.01
CA PHE A 336 4.79 -31.86 9.63
C PHE A 336 3.70 -32.13 8.58
N GLY A 337 4.11 -32.51 7.38
CA GLY A 337 3.22 -32.80 6.24
C GLY A 337 2.64 -31.55 5.57
N VAL A 338 1.58 -31.75 4.78
CA VAL A 338 0.99 -30.75 3.89
C VAL A 338 0.24 -29.66 4.64
N ASN A 339 0.39 -28.41 4.20
CA ASN A 339 -0.37 -27.21 4.60
C ASN A 339 -1.82 -27.25 4.07
N THR A 340 -2.57 -28.27 4.51
CA THR A 340 -3.91 -28.56 4.00
C THR A 340 -4.86 -27.36 4.15
N VAL A 341 -4.79 -26.65 5.27
CA VAL A 341 -5.64 -25.46 5.54
C VAL A 341 -5.30 -24.33 4.57
N GLY A 342 -4.02 -24.02 4.39
CA GLY A 342 -3.59 -22.95 3.48
C GLY A 342 -3.94 -23.23 2.03
N LEU A 343 -3.79 -24.48 1.58
CA LEU A 343 -4.15 -24.90 0.22
C LEU A 343 -5.67 -24.84 -0.01
N SER A 344 -6.46 -25.36 0.94
CA SER A 344 -7.92 -25.37 0.83
C SER A 344 -8.50 -23.96 0.75
N ARG A 345 -7.99 -23.02 1.57
CA ARG A 345 -8.40 -21.60 1.55
C ARG A 345 -8.08 -20.89 0.23
N ARG A 346 -7.13 -21.42 -0.55
CA ARG A 346 -6.71 -20.88 -1.84
C ARG A 346 -7.27 -21.66 -3.03
N GLY A 347 -8.26 -22.52 -2.79
CA GLY A 347 -9.01 -23.21 -3.84
C GLY A 347 -8.29 -24.41 -4.48
N VAL A 348 -7.20 -24.91 -3.88
CA VAL A 348 -6.57 -26.15 -4.35
C VAL A 348 -7.53 -27.31 -4.12
N THR A 349 -7.72 -28.14 -5.14
CA THR A 349 -8.74 -29.20 -5.11
C THR A 349 -8.44 -30.26 -4.03
N PRO A 350 -9.49 -30.90 -3.44
CA PRO A 350 -9.29 -31.99 -2.50
C PRO A 350 -8.45 -33.15 -3.07
N ASP A 351 -8.58 -33.43 -4.37
CA ASP A 351 -7.81 -34.47 -5.06
C ASP A 351 -6.31 -34.14 -5.08
N THR A 352 -5.94 -32.95 -5.56
CA THR A 352 -4.55 -32.47 -5.54
C THR A 352 -3.96 -32.48 -4.13
N ILE A 353 -4.72 -32.05 -3.13
CA ILE A 353 -4.29 -32.09 -1.72
C ILE A 353 -4.02 -33.54 -1.28
N ASN A 354 -4.85 -34.50 -1.67
CA ASN A 354 -4.67 -35.92 -1.34
C ASN A 354 -3.45 -36.52 -2.05
N GLN A 355 -3.20 -36.16 -3.31
CA GLN A 355 -1.98 -36.52 -4.03
C GLN A 355 -0.73 -35.98 -3.31
N LEU A 356 -0.72 -34.69 -2.95
CA LEU A 356 0.36 -34.09 -2.15
C LEU A 356 0.55 -34.80 -0.81
N LYS A 357 -0.52 -35.11 -0.07
CA LYS A 357 -0.43 -35.84 1.21
C LYS A 357 0.24 -37.21 1.04
N ARG A 358 -0.04 -37.92 -0.06
CA ARG A 358 0.59 -39.19 -0.39
C ARG A 358 2.07 -39.02 -0.77
N ALA A 359 2.40 -38.04 -1.60
CA ALA A 359 3.79 -37.72 -1.94
C ALA A 359 4.62 -37.38 -0.67
N TYR A 360 4.07 -36.55 0.20
CA TYR A 360 4.65 -36.22 1.50
C TYR A 360 4.81 -37.44 2.42
N ARG A 361 3.91 -38.42 2.32
CA ARG A 361 4.04 -39.68 3.08
C ARG A 361 5.28 -40.44 2.62
N TYR A 362 5.54 -40.57 1.32
CA TYR A 362 6.78 -41.19 0.82
C TYR A 362 8.02 -40.45 1.33
N LEU A 363 8.02 -39.10 1.26
CA LEU A 363 9.12 -38.25 1.74
C LEU A 363 9.42 -38.39 3.25
N LEU A 364 8.41 -38.72 4.06
CA LEU A 364 8.56 -38.89 5.51
C LEU A 364 9.07 -40.28 5.91
N HIS A 365 8.85 -41.30 5.08
CA HIS A 365 9.14 -42.70 5.43
C HIS A 365 10.43 -43.24 4.79
N ALA A 366 10.80 -42.73 3.62
CA ALA A 366 12.00 -43.12 2.88
C ALA A 366 13.07 -42.00 2.88
N ASN A 367 14.30 -42.35 2.46
CA ASN A 367 15.29 -41.31 2.12
C ASN A 367 14.87 -40.59 0.83
N THR A 368 15.40 -39.40 0.58
CA THR A 368 14.96 -38.51 -0.52
C THR A 368 14.98 -39.20 -1.88
N THR A 369 16.06 -39.92 -2.22
CA THR A 369 16.21 -40.60 -3.51
C THR A 369 15.13 -41.66 -3.72
N HIS A 370 14.89 -42.51 -2.71
CA HIS A 370 13.87 -43.55 -2.78
C HIS A 370 12.46 -42.96 -2.77
N ALA A 371 12.23 -41.91 -1.98
CA ALA A 371 10.93 -41.23 -1.93
C ALA A 371 10.56 -40.61 -3.30
N ILE A 372 11.52 -39.98 -3.99
CA ILE A 372 11.31 -39.45 -5.34
C ILE A 372 10.95 -40.58 -6.31
N ALA A 373 11.72 -41.69 -6.31
CA ALA A 373 11.43 -42.83 -7.18
C ALA A 373 10.03 -43.44 -6.91
N GLN A 374 9.60 -43.49 -5.65
CA GLN A 374 8.24 -43.93 -5.29
C GLN A 374 7.16 -42.95 -5.76
N ILE A 375 7.41 -41.65 -5.67
CA ILE A 375 6.48 -40.63 -6.17
C ILE A 375 6.31 -40.76 -7.69
N GLU A 376 7.41 -40.89 -8.42
CA GLU A 376 7.39 -40.98 -9.89
C GLU A 376 6.83 -42.29 -10.42
N GLY A 377 7.01 -43.39 -9.67
CA GLY A 377 6.42 -44.69 -10.01
C GLY A 377 4.93 -44.82 -9.68
N ASP A 378 4.37 -43.91 -8.88
CA ASP A 378 2.95 -43.93 -8.50
C ASP A 378 2.12 -43.14 -9.53
N ALA A 379 1.54 -43.87 -10.49
CA ALA A 379 0.73 -43.28 -11.58
C ALA A 379 -0.46 -42.43 -11.11
N THR A 380 -0.84 -42.52 -9.84
CA THR A 380 -1.91 -41.70 -9.25
C THR A 380 -1.44 -40.34 -8.72
N LEU A 381 -0.14 -40.04 -8.82
CA LEU A 381 0.49 -38.78 -8.36
C LEU A 381 0.92 -37.89 -9.54
N SER A 382 0.11 -37.83 -10.60
CA SER A 382 0.44 -37.16 -11.86
C SER A 382 0.06 -35.66 -11.92
N SER A 383 -0.07 -34.97 -10.79
CA SER A 383 -0.44 -33.55 -10.76
C SER A 383 0.76 -32.61 -10.95
N PRO A 384 0.57 -31.43 -11.56
CA PRO A 384 1.61 -30.41 -11.69
C PRO A 384 2.24 -30.00 -10.36
N GLU A 385 1.47 -30.01 -9.26
CA GLU A 385 1.95 -29.68 -7.92
C GLU A 385 2.93 -30.74 -7.39
N VAL A 386 2.65 -32.02 -7.61
CA VAL A 386 3.55 -33.10 -7.22
C VAL A 386 4.83 -33.06 -8.06
N GLN A 387 4.72 -32.84 -9.36
CA GLN A 387 5.90 -32.70 -10.24
C GLN A 387 6.79 -31.54 -9.77
N TYR A 388 6.19 -30.40 -9.49
CA TYR A 388 6.91 -29.23 -8.98
C TYR A 388 7.57 -29.51 -7.61
N LEU A 389 6.92 -30.26 -6.71
CA LEU A 389 7.54 -30.67 -5.44
C LEU A 389 8.81 -31.52 -5.68
N VAL A 390 8.77 -32.46 -6.63
CA VAL A 390 9.93 -33.28 -6.99
C VAL A 390 11.05 -32.43 -7.59
N ASP A 391 10.72 -31.54 -8.52
CA ASP A 391 11.71 -30.66 -9.17
C ASP A 391 12.36 -29.73 -8.16
N PHE A 392 11.59 -29.15 -7.23
CA PHE A 392 12.13 -28.34 -6.16
C PHE A 392 13.17 -29.09 -5.33
N ILE A 393 12.90 -30.36 -4.99
CA ILE A 393 13.85 -31.19 -4.23
C ILE A 393 15.13 -31.43 -5.05
N ARG A 394 14.99 -31.73 -6.34
CA ARG A 394 16.12 -32.03 -7.25
C ARG A 394 17.07 -30.86 -7.41
N THR A 395 16.56 -29.64 -7.48
CA THR A 395 17.39 -28.45 -7.67
C THR A 395 17.94 -27.86 -6.36
N SER A 396 17.76 -28.55 -5.23
CA SER A 396 18.23 -28.07 -3.93
C SER A 396 19.75 -28.15 -3.79
N GLN A 397 20.37 -27.03 -3.43
CA GLN A 397 21.82 -26.97 -3.17
C GLN A 397 22.17 -27.16 -1.69
N ARG A 398 21.24 -26.82 -0.77
CA ARG A 398 21.43 -26.98 0.68
C ARG A 398 20.87 -28.30 1.23
N GLY A 399 20.25 -29.09 0.35
CA GLY A 399 19.36 -30.16 0.74
C GLY A 399 18.05 -29.62 1.33
N VAL A 400 17.12 -30.53 1.58
CA VAL A 400 15.76 -30.22 2.03
C VAL A 400 15.52 -30.63 3.47
N ILE A 401 14.63 -29.92 4.15
CA ILE A 401 14.17 -30.26 5.50
C ILE A 401 13.27 -31.49 5.42
N LEU A 402 13.84 -32.62 5.82
CA LEU A 402 13.18 -33.91 5.98
C LEU A 402 13.67 -34.51 7.29
N ARG A 403 12.78 -34.90 8.23
CA ARG A 403 13.12 -35.90 9.26
C ARG A 403 11.93 -36.40 10.07
N LYS A 404 11.91 -37.73 10.24
CA LYS A 404 11.06 -38.56 11.11
C LYS A 404 11.02 -38.06 12.57
N PRO A 405 9.90 -38.22 13.30
CA PRO A 405 9.97 -38.37 14.75
C PRO A 405 10.91 -39.54 15.05
N THR A 406 12.00 -39.30 15.78
CA THR A 406 12.70 -40.41 16.45
C THR A 406 11.70 -41.03 17.42
N ARG A 407 11.51 -42.37 17.34
CA ARG A 407 10.73 -43.17 18.30
C ARG A 407 11.11 -42.93 19.78
N ARG A 408 12.21 -42.24 20.06
CA ARG A 408 12.69 -41.88 21.41
C ARG A 408 11.98 -40.71 22.10
N ALA A 409 11.00 -40.05 21.46
CA ALA A 409 10.29 -38.95 22.11
C ALA A 409 9.27 -39.40 23.18
N GLU A 410 9.00 -40.69 23.32
CA GLU A 410 8.18 -41.25 24.41
C GLU A 410 8.98 -41.52 25.69
N GLU A 411 10.31 -41.36 25.69
CA GLU A 411 11.16 -41.54 26.88
C GLU A 411 11.50 -40.24 27.64
N LEU A 412 10.99 -39.08 27.22
CA LEU A 412 11.28 -37.78 27.84
C LEU A 412 10.07 -37.13 28.53
N VAL A 413 8.99 -37.88 28.77
CA VAL A 413 7.84 -37.42 29.57
C VAL A 413 7.69 -38.24 30.86
N ALA A 414 8.78 -38.89 31.30
CA ALA A 414 8.79 -39.67 32.54
C ALA A 414 9.59 -39.04 33.69
N ASP A 415 10.28 -37.92 33.47
CA ASP A 415 10.95 -37.16 34.54
C ASP A 415 11.03 -35.68 34.15
N GLU A 416 9.99 -34.92 34.54
CA GLU A 416 10.06 -33.54 35.09
C GLU A 416 8.66 -33.08 35.53
#